data_AF-A0A1D9LDV2-F1
#
_entry.id   AF-A0A1D9LDV2-F1
#
_cell.length_a   1.000
_cell.length_b   1.000
_cell.length_c   1.000
_cell.angle_alpha   90.00
_cell.angle_beta   90.00
_cell.angle_gamma   90.00
#
_symmetry.space_group_name_H-M   'P 1'
#
loop_
_entity.id
_entity.type
_entity.pdbx_description
1 polymer ?
#
loop_
_entity_poly.entity_id
_entity_poly.type
_entity_poly.pdbx_seq_one_letter_code
_entity_poly.pdbx_strand_id
1 'polypeptide(L)' 'MIAVRFTAPYGIYTPGDVAGFEGQARVDELIARGVAALEGADDEGEPAPVETKPAAKSKAKAQPGGE' A
#
# COMPACT_ATOMS: atom_id res chain seq x y z
N MET A 1 -18.83 -1.34 8.52
CA MET A 1 -18.26 -0.17 7.83
C MET A 1 -17.34 -0.67 6.73
N ILE A 2 -17.50 -0.15 5.52
CA ILE A 2 -16.72 -0.50 4.33
C ILE A 2 -15.73 0.63 4.11
N ALA A 3 -14.44 0.33 4.19
CA ALA A 3 -13.39 1.31 3.93
C ALA A 3 -13.11 1.39 2.43
N VAL A 4 -12.97 2.61 1.93
CA VAL A 4 -12.52 2.85 0.55
C VAL A 4 -11.37 3.83 0.56
N ARG A 5 -10.40 3.58 -0.32
CA ARG A 5 -9.31 4.50 -0.62
C ARG A 5 -9.68 5.34 -1.83
N PHE A 6 -9.64 6.65 -1.70
CA PHE A 6 -9.86 7.56 -2.82
C PHE A 6 -8.68 7.53 -3.78
N THR A 7 -8.96 7.33 -5.07
CA THR A 7 -7.97 7.36 -6.15
C THR A 7 -7.97 8.71 -6.89
N ALA A 8 -9.05 9.48 -6.73
CA ALA A 8 -9.24 10.81 -7.28
C ALA A 8 -9.80 11.77 -6.21
N PRO A 9 -9.63 13.09 -6.35
CA PRO A 9 -10.18 14.06 -5.40
C PRO A 9 -11.71 14.02 -5.40
N TYR A 10 -12.32 13.93 -4.22
CA TYR A 10 -13.77 13.85 -4.06
C TYR A 10 -14.27 14.59 -2.81
N GLY A 11 -14.89 15.74 -3.02
CA GLY A 11 -15.34 16.60 -1.93
C GLY A 11 -14.16 17.09 -1.09
N ILE A 12 -14.07 16.64 0.17
CA ILE A 12 -12.97 16.95 1.08
C ILE A 12 -11.81 15.94 1.01
N TYR A 13 -12.01 14.80 0.34
CA TYR A 13 -11.04 13.72 0.29
C TYR A 13 -10.07 13.88 -0.87
N THR A 14 -8.79 13.65 -0.60
CA THR A 14 -7.72 13.68 -1.61
C THR A 14 -7.35 12.27 -2.07
N PRO A 15 -6.69 12.12 -3.25
CA PRO A 15 -6.14 10.84 -3.66
C PRO A 15 -5.21 10.25 -2.60
N GLY A 16 -5.45 9.02 -2.18
CA GLY A 16 -4.74 8.34 -1.10
C GLY A 16 -5.44 8.36 0.25
N ASP A 17 -6.45 9.22 0.43
CA ASP A 17 -7.23 9.30 1.67
C ASP A 17 -8.17 8.09 1.81
N VAL A 18 -8.44 7.66 3.04
CA VAL A 18 -9.26 6.47 3.34
C VAL A 18 -10.43 6.89 4.21
N ALA A 19 -11.65 6.54 3.78
CA ALA A 19 -12.86 6.81 4.53
C ALA A 19 -13.75 5.57 4.66
N GLY A 20 -14.40 5.45 5.81
CA GLY A 20 -15.37 4.40 6.09
C GLY A 20 -16.79 4.83 5.76
N PHE A 21 -17.53 3.98 5.05
CA PHE A 21 -18.94 4.19 4.72
C PHE A 21 -19.80 3.04 5.25
N GLU A 22 -21.02 3.34 5.68
CA GLU A 22 -21.97 2.31 6.14
C GLU A 22 -22.86 1.77 5.02
N GLY A 23 -22.94 2.48 3.88
CA GLY A 23 -23.79 2.11 2.75
C GLY A 23 -23.00 1.53 1.57
N GLN A 24 -23.21 0.24 1.29
CA GLN A 24 -22.57 -0.44 0.15
C GLN A 24 -22.93 0.21 -1.19
N ALA A 25 -24.17 0.68 -1.37
CA ALA A 25 -24.59 1.36 -2.59
C ALA A 25 -23.73 2.61 -2.90
N ARG A 26 -23.39 3.39 -1.86
CA ARG A 26 -22.55 4.59 -2.03
C ARG A 26 -21.11 4.24 -2.36
N VAL A 27 -20.59 3.16 -1.77
CA VAL A 27 -19.25 2.64 -2.07
C VAL A 27 -19.19 2.16 -3.52
N ASP A 28 -20.19 1.40 -3.96
CA ASP A 28 -20.28 0.89 -5.33
C ASP A 28 -20.33 2.03 -6.35
N GLU A 29 -21.10 3.09 -6.10
CA GLU A 29 -21.11 4.29 -6.95
C GLU A 29 -19.74 4.97 -7.04
N LEU A 30 -18.98 5.06 -5.93
CA LEU A 30 -17.65 5.67 -5.94
C LEU A 30 -16.65 4.84 -6.74
N ILE A 31 -16.74 3.52 -6.66
CA ILE A 31 -15.88 2.57 -7.38
C ILE A 31 -16.25 2.54 -8.87
N ALA A 32 -17.53 2.46 -9.20
CA ALA A 32 -18.02 2.47 -10.58
C ALA A 32 -17.63 3.76 -11.32
N ARG A 33 -17.52 4.88 -10.60
CA ARG A 33 -17.06 6.16 -11.14
C ARG A 33 -15.54 6.27 -11.24
N GLY A 34 -14.78 5.31 -10.72
CA GLY A 34 -13.32 5.32 -10.69
C GLY A 34 -12.71 6.33 -9.72
N VAL A 35 -13.48 6.78 -8.72
CA VAL A 35 -13.08 7.82 -7.76
C VAL A 35 -12.52 7.22 -6.47
N ALA A 36 -12.95 5.99 -6.13
CA ALA A 36 -12.45 5.24 -4.99
C ALA A 36 -12.25 3.77 -5.33
N ALA A 37 -11.50 3.06 -4.49
CA ALA A 37 -11.29 1.61 -4.54
C ALA A 37 -11.55 1.02 -3.14
N LEU A 38 -12.03 -0.22 -3.07
CA LEU A 38 -12.19 -0.92 -1.79
C LEU A 38 -10.83 -1.06 -1.09
N GLU A 39 -10.75 -0.59 0.15
CA GLU A 39 -9.56 -0.76 0.98
C GLU A 39 -9.60 -2.19 1.55
N GLY A 40 -8.64 -3.02 1.12
CA GLY A 40 -8.56 -4.44 1.47
C GLY A 40 -8.99 -5.44 0.37
N ALA A 41 -9.51 -4.99 -0.78
CA ALA A 41 -9.76 -5.89 -1.91
C ALA A 41 -8.47 -6.35 -2.64
N ASP A 42 -7.32 -5.83 -2.20
CA ASP A 42 -5.97 -6.18 -2.67
C ASP A 42 -5.14 -6.84 -1.54
N ASP A 43 -5.80 -7.48 -0.56
CA ASP A 43 -5.12 -8.29 0.48
C ASP A 43 -5.84 -9.64 0.71
N GLU A 44 -6.31 -10.25 -0.38
CA GLU A 44 -6.57 -11.71 -0.42
C GLU A 44 -5.86 -12.36 -1.61
N GLY A 45 -4.77 -11.72 -2.07
CA GLY A 45 -4.18 -12.02 -3.37
C GLY A 45 -2.69 -11.72 -3.54
N GLU A 46 -1.89 -11.51 -2.50
CA GLU A 46 -0.43 -11.64 -2.62
C GLU A 46 0.18 -11.95 -1.24
N PRO A 47 0.63 -13.19 -0.97
CA PRO A 47 1.55 -13.38 0.13
C PRO A 47 2.80 -12.60 -0.27
N ALA A 48 3.14 -11.50 0.40
CA ALA A 48 4.48 -10.96 0.23
C ALA A 48 5.45 -12.07 0.69
N PRO A 49 6.25 -12.72 -0.21
CA PRO A 49 7.44 -13.37 0.27
C PRO A 49 8.29 -12.20 0.78
N VAL A 50 8.53 -12.15 2.09
CA VAL A 50 9.55 -11.25 2.63
C VAL A 50 10.94 -11.78 2.22
N GLU A 51 11.23 -11.82 0.92
CA GLU A 51 12.58 -11.83 0.37
C GLU A 51 13.16 -10.43 0.54
N THR A 52 13.55 -10.10 1.77
CA THR A 52 14.51 -9.02 2.02
C THR A 52 15.55 -9.53 2.99
N LYS A 53 16.50 -10.30 2.45
CA LYS A 53 17.84 -10.34 3.03
C LYS A 53 18.92 -10.61 1.99
N PRO A 54 19.37 -9.60 1.22
CA PRO A 54 20.76 -9.57 0.81
C PRO A 54 21.58 -9.10 2.02
N ALA A 55 21.78 -9.96 3.02
CA ALA A 55 22.89 -9.77 3.94
C ALA A 55 24.14 -10.22 3.20
N ALA A 56 24.62 -9.37 2.28
CA ALA A 56 25.98 -9.38 1.82
C ALA A 56 26.87 -9.09 3.04
N LYS A 57 27.15 -10.13 3.84
CA LYS A 57 28.20 -10.11 4.83
C LYS A 57 29.52 -9.99 4.07
N SER A 58 29.98 -8.76 3.98
CA SER A 58 31.37 -8.32 3.90
C SER A 58 32.37 -9.45 3.74
N LYS A 59 32.85 -9.63 2.51
CA LYS A 59 34.04 -10.40 2.20
C LYS A 59 35.00 -9.52 1.41
N ALA A 60 35.83 -8.74 2.11
CA ALA A 60 37.14 -8.28 1.64
C ALA A 60 37.84 -7.58 2.82
N LYS A 61 38.76 -8.24 3.52
CA LYS A 61 40.20 -8.45 3.23
C LYS A 61 41.03 -7.41 3.99
N ALA A 62 41.86 -7.94 4.88
CA ALA A 62 42.84 -7.21 5.69
C ALA A 62 43.79 -6.34 4.85
N GLN A 63 44.19 -5.20 5.41
CA GLN A 63 45.52 -4.63 5.19
C GLN A 63 46.13 -4.28 6.57
N PRO A 64 47.36 -4.74 6.86
CA PRO A 64 48.13 -4.31 8.03
C PRO A 64 49.10 -3.17 7.66
N GLY A 65 49.46 -2.36 8.66
CA GLY A 65 50.56 -1.36 8.63
C GLY A 65 50.15 0.01 8.11
N GLY A 66 50.60 1.14 8.65
CA GLY A 66 51.56 1.42 9.72
C GLY A 66 51.98 2.88 9.54
N GLU A 67 52.09 3.63 10.64
CA GLU A 67 52.93 4.83 10.76
C GLU A 67 53.29 5.05 12.24
#